data_AF-A0AB38ALV1-F1
#
_entry.id   AF-A0AB38ALV1-F1
#
_cell.length_a   1.000
_cell.length_b   1.000
_cell.length_c   1.000
_cell.angle_alpha   90.00
_cell.angle_beta   90.00
_cell.angle_gamma   90.00
#
_symmetry.space_group_name_H-M   'P 1'
#
loop_
_entity.id
_entity.type
_entity.pdbx_description
1 polymer ?
#
loop_
_entity_poly.entity_id
_entity_poly.type
_entity_poly.pdbx_seq_one_letter_code
_entity_poly.pdbx_strand_id
1 'polypeptide(L)'
;MGVGSRYDGGAGGGGRDAGGARGDGAGDDPEALLRARLRRADEQIETPPGLWDRIRESDAGPAPAVVALPRRRPYAVALTVAAAVAAVLLGVWWLMRPGPVSVRPAGPPPTVKITVYNSERACRTGRSLECALRLAKDPHTAYAARGNSAGRVWHGDDLAARCVVTDGRMVRDEEGVTSTRWYLVTTGQGVRGWLPGVRTRNTREVPECPDGVA
;
A
#
# COMPACT_ATOMS: atom_id res chain seq x y z
N MET A 1 -43.47 32.13 54.81
CA MET A 1 -44.62 32.10 53.87
C MET A 1 -44.03 31.65 52.54
N GLY A 2 -43.99 30.35 52.21
CA GLY A 2 -45.08 29.58 51.54
C GLY A 2 -45.17 30.05 50.08
N VAL A 3 -45.17 29.25 49.00
CA VAL A 3 -45.64 27.89 48.67
C VAL A 3 -45.07 27.66 47.24
N GLY A 4 -44.44 26.56 46.79
CA GLY A 4 -44.77 25.15 46.92
C GLY A 4 -45.74 24.70 45.81
N SER A 5 -45.30 24.45 44.57
CA SER A 5 -46.13 23.70 43.59
C SER A 5 -45.42 22.43 43.12
N ARG A 6 -45.94 21.34 43.68
CA ARG A 6 -45.82 19.96 43.24
C ARG A 6 -46.69 19.77 42.00
N TYR A 7 -46.22 18.96 41.06
CA TYR A 7 -47.09 18.07 40.31
C TYR A 7 -46.45 16.69 40.29
N ASP A 8 -47.08 15.81 41.06
CA ASP A 8 -46.93 14.36 41.02
C ASP A 8 -47.62 13.80 39.77
N GLY A 9 -47.08 12.72 39.23
CA GLY A 9 -47.70 12.01 38.10
C GLY A 9 -46.94 10.75 37.69
N GLY A 10 -46.60 9.90 38.66
CA GLY A 10 -46.04 8.57 38.42
C GLY A 10 -46.99 7.47 38.85
N ALA A 11 -47.52 6.71 37.87
CA ALA A 11 -48.03 5.34 37.94
C ALA A 11 -48.34 4.95 36.46
N GLY A 12 -47.97 3.82 35.88
CA GLY A 12 -47.63 2.51 36.41
C GLY A 12 -48.40 1.48 35.57
N GLY A 13 -47.70 0.45 35.07
CA GLY A 13 -48.26 -0.67 34.30
C GLY A 13 -47.81 -0.63 32.84
N GLY A 14 -47.34 -1.70 32.22
CA GLY A 14 -47.33 -3.12 32.53
C GLY A 14 -47.07 -3.79 31.17
N GLY A 15 -46.10 -4.70 31.10
CA GLY A 15 -45.48 -5.14 29.86
C GLY A 15 -46.40 -5.79 28.82
N ARG A 16 -45.87 -5.86 27.59
CA ARG A 16 -45.92 -7.03 26.70
C ARG A 16 -45.03 -6.82 25.48
N ASP A 17 -44.46 -7.94 25.05
CA ASP A 17 -43.54 -8.14 23.94
C ASP A 17 -44.00 -7.54 22.61
N ALA A 18 -43.04 -7.03 21.84
CA ALA A 18 -43.03 -7.17 20.38
C ALA A 18 -41.66 -6.73 19.85
N GLY A 19 -41.02 -7.63 19.10
CA GLY A 19 -39.79 -7.37 18.38
C GLY A 19 -39.89 -6.15 17.47
N GLY A 20 -38.79 -5.42 17.40
CA GLY A 20 -38.62 -4.28 16.52
C GLY A 20 -37.16 -4.17 16.13
N ALA A 21 -36.74 -5.10 15.26
CA ALA A 21 -35.51 -4.97 14.48
C ALA A 21 -35.44 -3.57 13.88
N ARG A 22 -34.38 -2.83 14.21
CA ARG A 22 -34.00 -1.59 13.50
C ARG A 22 -32.65 -1.81 12.83
N GLY A 23 -32.74 -2.44 11.67
CA GLY A 23 -31.99 -2.07 10.47
C GLY A 23 -30.48 -2.00 10.57
N ASP A 24 -29.84 -3.15 10.81
CA ASP A 24 -28.45 -3.33 10.39
C ASP A 24 -28.45 -3.37 8.86
N GLY A 25 -27.91 -2.32 8.25
CA GLY A 25 -27.85 -2.11 6.81
C GLY A 25 -27.19 -3.29 6.11
N ALA A 26 -28.03 -4.14 5.51
CA ALA A 26 -27.61 -5.11 4.52
C ALA A 26 -27.18 -4.35 3.24
N GLY A 27 -25.88 -4.38 2.97
CA GLY A 27 -25.21 -3.80 1.79
C GLY A 27 -24.42 -2.54 2.16
N ASP A 28 -23.10 -2.44 2.11
CA ASP A 28 -22.07 -3.24 1.46
C ASP A 28 -20.77 -3.08 2.26
N ASP A 29 -20.44 -3.99 3.17
CA ASP A 29 -19.04 -4.13 3.61
C ASP A 29 -18.36 -5.14 2.67
N PRO A 30 -17.58 -4.68 1.67
CA PRO A 30 -16.91 -5.56 0.73
C PRO A 30 -15.94 -6.51 1.44
N GLU A 31 -15.43 -6.13 2.61
CA GLU A 31 -14.55 -6.97 3.42
C GLU A 31 -15.34 -8.10 4.09
N ALA A 32 -16.53 -7.82 4.64
CA ALA A 32 -17.41 -8.87 5.18
C ALA A 32 -17.85 -9.87 4.09
N LEU A 33 -18.16 -9.38 2.90
CA LEU A 33 -18.50 -10.23 1.75
C LEU A 33 -17.31 -11.11 1.33
N LEU A 34 -16.11 -10.54 1.28
CA LEU A 34 -14.88 -11.28 0.94
C LEU A 34 -14.57 -12.35 1.99
N ARG A 35 -14.62 -12.01 3.28
CA ARG A 35 -14.42 -12.97 4.38
C ARG A 35 -15.44 -14.11 4.33
N ALA A 36 -16.70 -13.80 4.03
CA ALA A 36 -17.74 -14.82 3.87
C ALA A 36 -17.49 -15.75 2.67
N ARG A 37 -17.00 -15.20 1.54
CA ARG A 37 -16.63 -16.02 0.37
C ARG A 37 -15.42 -16.91 0.64
N LEU A 38 -14.39 -16.38 1.30
CA LEU A 38 -13.20 -17.16 1.67
C LEU A 38 -13.55 -18.32 2.60
N ARG A 39 -14.39 -18.07 3.61
CA ARG A 39 -14.84 -19.11 4.54
C ARG A 39 -15.60 -20.24 3.83
N ARG A 40 -16.50 -19.90 2.90
CA ARG A 40 -17.18 -20.90 2.07
C ARG A 40 -16.21 -21.70 1.21
N ALA A 41 -15.18 -21.06 0.67
CA ALA A 41 -14.20 -21.73 -0.16
C ALA A 41 -13.36 -22.71 0.67
N ASP A 42 -12.97 -22.32 1.88
CA ASP A 42 -12.21 -23.17 2.82
C ASP A 42 -13.03 -24.39 3.29
N GLU A 43 -14.32 -24.19 3.58
CA GLU A 43 -15.26 -25.27 3.93
C GLU A 43 -15.46 -26.29 2.79
N GLN A 44 -15.18 -25.91 1.54
CA GLN A 44 -15.26 -26.82 0.39
C GLN A 44 -13.96 -27.62 0.17
N ILE A 45 -12.88 -27.31 0.88
CA ILE A 45 -11.61 -28.03 0.74
C ILE A 45 -11.67 -29.29 1.60
N GLU A 46 -11.99 -30.42 0.97
CA GLU A 46 -11.83 -31.73 1.59
C GLU A 46 -10.39 -32.21 1.44
N THR A 47 -9.85 -32.77 2.52
CA THR A 47 -8.53 -33.42 2.48
C THR A 47 -8.65 -34.76 1.74
N PRO A 48 -7.82 -35.02 0.71
CA PRO A 48 -7.86 -36.30 0.00
C PRO A 48 -7.63 -37.48 0.96
N PRO A 49 -8.36 -38.61 0.81
CA PRO A 49 -8.14 -39.79 1.64
C PRO A 49 -6.69 -40.28 1.48
N GLY A 50 -6.06 -40.67 2.59
CA GLY A 50 -4.67 -41.16 2.62
C GLY A 50 -3.59 -40.09 2.40
N LEU A 51 -3.93 -38.79 2.38
CA LEU A 51 -2.92 -37.71 2.37
C LEU A 51 -2.00 -37.81 3.60
N TRP A 52 -2.59 -37.96 4.79
CA TRP A 52 -1.85 -38.02 6.05
C TRP A 52 -1.01 -39.28 6.20
N ASP A 53 -1.46 -40.39 5.63
CA ASP A 53 -0.69 -41.63 5.63
C ASP A 53 0.52 -41.52 4.72
N ARG A 54 0.41 -40.87 3.55
CA ARG A 54 1.56 -40.57 2.68
C ARG A 54 2.58 -39.65 3.33
N ILE A 55 2.14 -38.64 4.07
CA ILE A 55 3.04 -37.74 4.82
C ILE A 55 3.75 -38.53 5.93
N ARG A 56 3.00 -39.34 6.70
CA ARG A 56 3.55 -40.17 7.78
C ARG A 56 4.51 -41.24 7.26
N GLU A 57 4.24 -41.81 6.09
CA GLU A 57 5.07 -42.82 5.45
C GLU A 57 6.34 -42.21 4.85
N SER A 58 6.30 -40.94 4.42
CA SER A 58 7.48 -40.18 4.01
C SER A 58 8.39 -39.83 5.20
N ASP A 59 7.82 -39.59 6.39
CA ASP A 59 8.58 -39.44 7.64
C ASP A 59 9.08 -40.79 8.21
N ALA A 60 8.47 -41.91 7.81
CA ALA A 60 8.79 -43.25 8.31
C ALA A 60 9.72 -44.06 7.40
N GLY A 61 10.44 -43.41 6.48
CA GLY A 61 11.54 -44.06 5.76
C GLY A 61 12.54 -44.61 6.79
N PRO A 62 12.95 -45.90 6.71
CA PRO A 62 13.89 -46.43 7.67
C PRO A 62 15.20 -45.66 7.53
N ALA A 63 15.58 -44.95 8.59
CA ALA A 63 16.94 -44.45 8.72
C ALA A 63 17.87 -45.66 8.48
N PRO A 64 18.89 -45.54 7.63
CA PRO A 64 19.76 -46.66 7.31
C PRO A 64 20.27 -47.26 8.61
N ALA A 65 20.06 -48.57 8.80
CA ALA A 65 20.53 -49.28 9.97
C ALA A 65 22.05 -49.15 10.04
N VAL A 66 22.52 -48.24 10.89
CA VAL A 66 23.93 -48.08 11.22
C VAL A 66 24.36 -49.33 11.98
N VAL A 67 25.03 -50.23 11.27
CA VAL A 67 25.73 -51.38 11.85
C VAL A 67 26.72 -50.84 12.87
N ALA A 68 26.47 -51.12 14.16
CA ALA A 68 27.35 -50.72 15.25
C ALA A 68 28.67 -51.49 15.18
N LEU A 69 29.70 -50.85 14.62
CA LEU A 69 31.08 -51.34 14.69
C LEU A 69 31.67 -51.14 16.10
N PRO A 70 32.57 -52.04 16.55
CA PRO A 70 33.08 -52.03 17.91
C PRO A 70 33.87 -50.76 18.21
N ARG A 71 33.54 -50.18 19.37
CA ARG A 71 33.98 -48.88 19.87
C ARG A 71 35.47 -48.87 20.17
N ARG A 72 36.31 -48.46 19.20
CA ARG A 72 37.68 -48.00 19.45
C ARG A 72 37.89 -46.61 18.86
N ARG A 73 37.90 -45.62 19.75
CA ARG A 73 38.15 -44.16 19.58
C ARG A 73 38.20 -43.61 18.13
N PRO A 74 37.05 -43.30 17.47
CA PRO A 74 37.05 -42.53 16.22
C PRO A 74 36.11 -41.31 16.24
N TYR A 75 35.69 -40.83 17.42
CA TYR A 75 34.75 -39.72 17.54
C TYR A 75 35.30 -38.39 17.00
N ALA A 76 36.62 -38.18 17.05
CA ALA A 76 37.26 -36.98 16.51
C ALA A 76 37.19 -36.93 14.97
N VAL A 77 37.42 -38.05 14.29
CA VAL A 77 37.41 -38.12 12.82
C VAL A 77 35.98 -37.95 12.30
N ALA A 78 35.00 -38.62 12.92
CA ALA A 78 33.59 -38.48 12.54
C ALA A 78 33.08 -37.04 12.68
N LEU A 79 33.50 -36.32 13.72
CA LEU A 79 33.14 -34.90 13.91
C LEU A 79 33.76 -34.00 12.85
N THR A 80 35.02 -34.23 12.46
CA THR A 80 35.68 -33.43 11.41
C THR A 80 35.01 -33.59 10.05
N VAL A 81 34.61 -34.83 9.70
CA VAL A 81 33.91 -35.10 8.43
C VAL A 81 32.51 -34.47 8.43
N ALA A 82 31.77 -34.59 9.54
CA ALA A 82 30.45 -33.98 9.66
C ALA A 82 30.50 -32.44 9.56
N ALA A 83 31.49 -31.80 10.19
CA ALA A 83 31.69 -30.36 10.10
C ALA A 83 32.04 -29.90 8.69
N ALA A 84 32.88 -30.66 7.97
CA ALA A 84 33.22 -30.35 6.58
C ALA A 84 32.01 -30.44 5.64
N VAL A 85 31.17 -31.49 5.80
CA VAL A 85 29.93 -31.64 5.02
C VAL A 85 28.96 -30.50 5.32
N ALA A 86 28.77 -30.13 6.58
CA ALA A 86 27.91 -29.00 6.96
C ALA A 86 28.40 -27.67 6.37
N ALA A 87 29.72 -27.42 6.38
CA ALA A 87 30.31 -26.23 5.79
C ALA A 87 30.11 -26.15 4.27
N VAL A 88 30.25 -27.28 3.56
CA VAL A 88 29.99 -27.35 2.11
C VAL A 88 28.52 -27.11 1.80
N LEU A 89 27.59 -27.74 2.54
CA LEU A 89 26.16 -27.55 2.34
C LEU A 89 25.74 -26.10 2.63
N LEU A 90 26.25 -25.48 3.68
CA LEU A 90 26.01 -24.07 4.00
C LEU A 90 26.62 -23.14 2.94
N GLY A 91 27.81 -23.45 2.44
CA GLY A 91 28.46 -22.71 1.36
C GLY A 91 27.67 -22.76 0.05
N VAL A 92 27.24 -23.96 -0.35
CA VAL A 92 26.41 -24.17 -1.54
C VAL A 92 25.04 -23.52 -1.39
N TRP A 93 24.40 -23.64 -0.21
CA TRP A 93 23.15 -22.95 0.08
C TRP A 93 23.30 -21.44 -0.01
N TRP A 94 24.39 -20.88 0.52
CA TRP A 94 24.66 -19.45 0.45
C TRP A 94 24.95 -18.99 -0.99
N LEU A 95 25.64 -19.81 -1.79
CA LEU A 95 25.92 -19.53 -3.20
C LEU A 95 24.66 -19.62 -4.08
N MET A 96 23.75 -20.54 -3.76
CA MET A 96 22.52 -20.78 -4.51
C MET A 96 21.31 -20.05 -3.94
N ARG A 97 21.49 -19.17 -2.93
CA ARG A 97 20.38 -18.34 -2.42
C ARG A 97 19.79 -17.58 -3.61
N PRO A 98 18.54 -17.88 -4.02
CA PRO A 98 17.89 -17.11 -5.06
C PRO A 98 17.79 -15.70 -4.51
N GLY A 99 18.44 -14.75 -5.19
CA GLY A 99 18.23 -13.34 -4.89
C GLY A 99 16.73 -13.03 -4.94
N PRO A 100 16.23 -12.04 -4.18
CA PRO A 100 14.82 -11.65 -4.26
C PRO A 100 14.48 -11.38 -5.72
N VAL A 101 13.65 -12.26 -6.29
CA VAL A 101 13.11 -12.09 -7.63
C VAL A 101 12.17 -10.90 -7.57
N SER A 102 12.68 -9.73 -7.97
CA SER A 102 11.85 -8.56 -8.18
C SER A 102 10.95 -8.85 -9.39
N VAL A 103 9.73 -9.32 -9.13
CA VAL A 103 8.71 -9.48 -10.16
C VAL A 103 8.38 -8.09 -10.66
N ARG A 104 8.98 -7.68 -11.77
CA ARG A 104 8.70 -6.40 -12.41
C ARG A 104 7.37 -6.56 -13.16
N PRO A 105 6.31 -5.82 -12.80
CA PRO A 105 5.04 -5.93 -13.50
C PRO A 105 5.24 -5.68 -15.00
N ALA A 106 4.64 -6.53 -15.84
CA ALA A 106 4.58 -6.32 -17.27
C ALA A 106 3.52 -5.25 -17.58
N GLY A 107 3.86 -3.99 -17.32
CA GLY A 107 2.99 -2.85 -17.60
C GLY A 107 3.58 -1.54 -17.06
N PRO A 108 3.21 -0.39 -17.62
CA PRO A 108 3.51 0.90 -17.00
C PRO A 108 2.98 0.90 -15.56
N PRO A 109 3.72 1.45 -14.59
CA PRO A 109 3.21 1.57 -13.23
C PRO A 109 1.87 2.31 -13.24
N PRO A 110 0.92 1.91 -12.36
CA PRO A 110 -0.39 2.53 -12.33
C PRO A 110 -0.25 4.03 -12.08
N THR A 111 -0.93 4.83 -12.89
CA THR A 111 -0.97 6.29 -12.75
C THR A 111 -2.36 6.74 -12.34
N VAL A 112 -2.42 7.76 -11.49
CA VAL A 112 -3.65 8.41 -11.06
C VAL A 112 -3.84 9.68 -11.87
N LYS A 113 -5.02 9.83 -12.47
CA LYS A 113 -5.38 11.07 -13.16
C LYS A 113 -5.55 12.20 -12.14
N ILE A 114 -4.83 13.30 -12.33
CA ILE A 114 -5.01 14.54 -11.57
C ILE A 114 -5.25 15.71 -12.53
N THR A 115 -6.02 16.71 -12.08
CA THR A 115 -6.33 17.88 -12.89
C THR A 115 -5.61 19.11 -12.34
N VAL A 116 -4.99 19.88 -13.24
CA VAL A 116 -4.29 21.11 -12.90
C VAL A 116 -5.27 22.18 -12.47
N TYR A 117 -4.98 22.82 -11.34
CA TYR A 117 -5.78 23.89 -10.78
C TYR A 117 -4.97 25.18 -10.70
N ASN A 118 -5.55 26.28 -11.20
CA ASN A 118 -5.02 27.62 -11.05
C ASN A 118 -5.93 28.42 -10.11
N SER A 119 -5.35 28.89 -9.01
CA SER A 119 -5.95 29.77 -7.99
C SER A 119 -6.46 31.06 -8.62
N GLU A 120 -5.72 31.65 -9.56
CA GLU A 120 -6.11 32.89 -10.22
C GLU A 120 -7.32 32.69 -11.13
N ARG A 121 -8.44 33.33 -10.79
CA ARG A 121 -9.71 33.18 -11.54
C ARG A 121 -9.57 33.53 -13.03
N ALA A 122 -8.83 34.59 -13.36
CA ALA A 122 -8.60 35.01 -14.75
C ALA A 122 -7.91 33.92 -15.59
N CYS A 123 -7.06 33.09 -14.96
CA CYS A 123 -6.32 32.03 -15.63
C CYS A 123 -7.01 30.67 -15.62
N ARG A 124 -8.27 30.60 -15.19
CA ARG A 124 -9.07 29.36 -15.28
C ARG A 124 -9.66 29.16 -16.68
N THR A 125 -9.85 30.22 -17.45
CA THR A 125 -10.37 30.15 -18.84
C THR A 125 -9.29 30.43 -19.89
N GLY A 126 -8.21 31.10 -19.52
CA GLY A 126 -7.10 31.46 -20.42
C GLY A 126 -6.05 30.36 -20.58
N ARG A 127 -5.60 30.13 -21.83
CA ARG A 127 -4.49 29.22 -22.18
C ARG A 127 -3.23 29.95 -22.69
N SER A 128 -3.07 31.19 -22.29
CA SER A 128 -1.92 32.03 -22.67
C SER A 128 -0.68 31.73 -21.82
N LEU A 129 0.47 32.30 -22.18
CA LEU A 129 1.74 32.00 -21.51
C LEU A 129 1.80 32.56 -20.08
N GLU A 130 1.14 33.68 -19.83
CA GLU A 130 0.99 34.28 -18.50
C GLU A 130 0.14 33.42 -17.56
N CYS A 131 -0.80 32.64 -18.10
CA CYS A 131 -1.64 31.73 -17.33
C CYS A 131 -1.08 30.30 -17.23
N ALA A 132 0.09 30.06 -17.82
CA ALA A 132 0.72 28.76 -17.79
C ALA A 132 1.41 28.51 -16.44
N LEU A 133 1.10 27.37 -15.83
CA LEU A 133 1.77 26.85 -14.65
C LEU A 133 2.98 26.02 -15.08
N ARG A 134 4.04 26.10 -14.27
CA ARG A 134 5.29 25.39 -14.53
C ARG A 134 5.22 23.97 -13.95
N LEU A 135 5.75 23.01 -14.70
CA LEU A 135 6.21 21.75 -14.12
C LEU A 135 7.67 21.91 -13.73
N ALA A 136 8.03 21.60 -12.49
CA ALA A 136 9.41 21.65 -12.03
C ALA A 136 10.21 20.43 -12.48
N LYS A 137 11.54 20.56 -12.53
CA LYS A 137 12.45 19.43 -12.75
C LYS A 137 12.78 18.71 -11.45
N ASP A 138 12.91 19.46 -10.37
CA ASP A 138 13.31 19.00 -9.04
C ASP A 138 12.34 19.61 -8.00
N PRO A 139 11.68 18.80 -7.16
CA PRO A 139 10.70 19.26 -6.18
C PRO A 139 11.34 19.91 -4.95
N HIS A 140 12.65 19.73 -4.72
CA HIS A 140 13.38 20.32 -3.59
C HIS A 140 14.06 21.65 -3.95
N THR A 141 14.22 21.94 -5.25
CA THR A 141 14.67 23.24 -5.73
C THR A 141 13.52 24.27 -5.74
N ALA A 142 13.84 25.56 -5.53
CA ALA A 142 12.83 26.63 -5.58
C ALA A 142 12.01 26.61 -6.89
N TYR A 143 10.67 26.66 -6.77
CA TYR A 143 9.74 26.56 -7.90
C TYR A 143 9.96 27.63 -8.99
N ALA A 144 10.35 28.84 -8.58
CA ALA A 144 10.61 29.96 -9.47
C ALA A 144 12.06 30.00 -10.03
N ALA A 145 12.93 29.05 -9.66
CA ALA A 145 14.32 29.06 -10.11
C ALA A 145 14.41 28.91 -11.63
N ARG A 146 15.26 29.73 -12.28
CA ARG A 146 15.41 29.80 -13.75
C ARG A 146 15.67 28.43 -14.41
N GLY A 147 16.38 27.52 -13.73
CA GLY A 147 16.71 26.19 -14.24
C GLY A 147 15.68 25.09 -13.91
N ASN A 148 14.73 25.35 -13.00
CA ASN A 148 13.83 24.34 -12.45
C ASN A 148 12.50 24.26 -13.23
N SER A 149 12.57 24.15 -14.55
CA SER A 149 11.40 24.11 -15.44
C SER A 149 11.49 22.94 -16.41
N ALA A 150 10.61 21.96 -16.26
CA ALA A 150 10.47 20.80 -17.13
C ALA A 150 9.43 21.03 -18.24
N GLY A 151 8.41 21.85 -17.99
CA GLY A 151 7.34 22.10 -18.95
C GLY A 151 6.33 23.14 -18.47
N ARG A 152 5.26 23.30 -19.26
CA ARG A 152 4.13 24.17 -18.95
C ARG A 152 2.82 23.41 -19.09
N VAL A 153 1.89 23.71 -18.19
CA VAL A 153 0.53 23.15 -18.15
C VAL A 153 -0.45 24.27 -17.80
N TRP A 154 -1.71 24.10 -18.14
CA TRP A 154 -2.77 25.08 -17.92
C TRP A 154 -3.85 24.53 -17.00
N HIS A 155 -4.69 25.42 -16.50
CA HIS A 155 -5.87 25.02 -15.75
C HIS A 155 -6.71 24.00 -16.53
N GLY A 156 -7.21 22.98 -15.83
CA GLY A 156 -8.02 21.93 -16.42
C GLY A 156 -7.23 20.87 -17.19
N ASP A 157 -5.91 21.03 -17.36
CA ASP A 157 -5.10 19.97 -17.97
C ASP A 157 -5.13 18.71 -17.10
N ASP A 158 -5.35 17.58 -17.75
CA ASP A 158 -5.35 16.27 -17.12
C ASP A 158 -3.96 15.64 -17.23
N LEU A 159 -3.38 15.30 -16.08
CA LEU A 159 -2.05 14.76 -15.95
C LEU A 159 -2.07 13.36 -15.34
N ALA A 160 -1.19 12.49 -15.79
CA ALA A 160 -0.96 11.19 -15.19
C ALA A 160 0.06 11.32 -14.06
N ALA A 161 -0.40 11.30 -12.81
CA ALA A 161 0.46 11.29 -11.62
C ALA A 161 0.92 9.87 -11.33
N ARG A 162 2.23 9.70 -11.18
CA ARG A 162 2.86 8.41 -10.87
C ARG A 162 3.02 8.22 -9.37
N CYS A 163 3.53 9.23 -8.69
CA CYS A 163 3.77 9.21 -7.26
C CYS A 163 3.84 10.64 -6.69
N VAL A 164 3.88 10.75 -5.36
CA VAL A 164 3.99 12.03 -4.64
C VAL A 164 5.18 12.00 -3.66
N VAL A 165 5.90 13.12 -3.55
CA VAL A 165 6.84 13.38 -2.44
C VAL A 165 6.21 14.39 -1.49
N THR A 166 6.47 14.25 -0.20
CA THR A 166 5.80 15.04 0.87
C THR A 166 6.72 16.06 1.54
N ASP A 167 8.01 15.97 1.26
CA ASP A 167 9.13 16.76 1.80
C ASP A 167 9.76 17.72 0.76
N GLY A 168 9.04 17.99 -0.32
CA GLY A 168 9.47 18.95 -1.33
C GLY A 168 9.45 20.39 -0.82
N ARG A 169 10.06 21.29 -1.58
CA ARG A 169 10.13 22.71 -1.25
C ARG A 169 8.72 23.27 -1.07
N MET A 170 8.45 23.91 0.06
CA MET A 170 7.15 24.55 0.31
C MET A 170 6.84 25.60 -0.77
N VAL A 171 5.67 25.48 -1.38
CA VAL A 171 5.12 26.47 -2.32
C VAL A 171 3.87 27.07 -1.73
N ARG A 172 3.70 28.37 -1.92
CA ARG A 172 2.49 29.12 -1.61
C ARG A 172 1.82 29.57 -2.91
N ASP A 173 0.50 29.44 -3.00
CA ASP A 173 -0.27 30.00 -4.11
C ASP A 173 -0.72 31.44 -3.84
N GLU A 174 -1.42 32.03 -4.81
CA GLU A 174 -1.93 33.40 -4.77
C GLU A 174 -3.09 33.57 -3.77
N GLU A 175 -3.77 32.50 -3.39
CA GLU A 175 -4.82 32.49 -2.35
C GLU A 175 -4.22 32.24 -0.94
N GLY A 176 -2.90 32.07 -0.85
CA GLY A 176 -2.16 31.89 0.39
C GLY A 176 -2.10 30.46 0.90
N VAL A 177 -2.62 29.47 0.16
CA VAL A 177 -2.53 28.04 0.47
C VAL A 177 -1.09 27.58 0.30
N THR A 178 -0.61 26.72 1.21
CA THR A 178 0.76 26.20 1.17
C THR A 178 0.75 24.68 1.05
N SER A 179 1.79 24.13 0.42
CA SER A 179 2.02 22.69 0.38
C SER A 179 3.49 22.37 0.19
N THR A 180 3.94 21.30 0.83
CA THR A 180 5.24 20.63 0.58
C THR A 180 5.07 19.38 -0.31
N ARG A 181 3.84 19.06 -0.72
CA ARG A 181 3.58 17.91 -1.57
C ARG A 181 3.89 18.24 -3.03
N TRP A 182 4.55 17.32 -3.73
CA TRP A 182 4.83 17.45 -5.16
C TRP A 182 4.52 16.14 -5.86
N TYR A 183 3.78 16.24 -6.96
CA TYR A 183 3.32 15.09 -7.73
C TYR A 183 4.19 14.91 -8.97
N LEU A 184 4.80 13.75 -9.13
CA LEU A 184 5.52 13.38 -10.35
C LEU A 184 4.49 13.06 -11.44
N VAL A 185 4.37 13.94 -12.42
CA VAL A 185 3.33 13.88 -13.44
C VAL A 185 3.92 13.70 -14.83
N THR A 186 3.15 13.09 -15.71
CA THR A 186 3.40 13.07 -17.16
C THR A 186 2.18 13.65 -17.89
N THR A 187 2.42 14.60 -18.77
CA THR A 187 1.39 15.20 -19.63
C THR A 187 1.00 14.23 -20.76
N GLY A 188 -0.14 14.47 -21.42
CA GLY A 188 -0.52 13.71 -22.62
C GLY A 188 0.48 13.84 -23.79
N GLN A 189 1.34 14.86 -23.77
CA GLN A 189 2.42 15.08 -24.74
C GLN A 189 3.75 14.41 -24.32
N GLY A 190 3.75 13.62 -23.23
CA GLY A 190 4.94 12.91 -22.75
C GLY A 190 5.91 13.76 -21.93
N VAL A 191 5.65 15.05 -21.72
CA VAL A 191 6.46 15.90 -20.82
C VAL A 191 6.28 15.42 -19.39
N ARG A 192 7.38 15.11 -18.72
CA ARG A 192 7.42 14.70 -17.31
C ARG A 192 8.00 15.80 -16.44
N GLY A 193 7.42 16.02 -15.27
CA GLY A 193 7.94 16.95 -14.27
C GLY A 193 7.13 16.90 -12.98
N TRP A 194 7.43 17.81 -12.06
CA TRP A 194 6.82 17.88 -10.75
C TRP A 194 5.79 19.01 -10.67
N LEU A 195 4.56 18.67 -10.27
CA LEU A 195 3.49 19.62 -10.04
C LEU A 195 3.35 19.89 -8.52
N PRO A 196 3.44 21.15 -8.05
CA PRO A 196 3.18 21.47 -6.65
C PRO A 196 1.76 21.11 -6.23
N GLY A 197 1.58 20.65 -5.00
CA GLY A 197 0.27 20.25 -4.47
C GLY A 197 -0.76 21.37 -4.40
N VAL A 198 -0.31 22.63 -4.31
CA VAL A 198 -1.19 23.81 -4.41
C VAL A 198 -1.79 24.01 -5.81
N ARG A 199 -1.23 23.38 -6.86
CA ARG A 199 -1.68 23.48 -8.25
C ARG A 199 -2.55 22.30 -8.69
N THR A 200 -3.12 21.55 -7.75
CA THR A 200 -4.04 20.45 -8.03
C THR A 200 -5.14 20.39 -6.99
N ARG A 201 -6.32 19.91 -7.39
CA ARG A 201 -7.43 19.56 -6.49
C ARG A 201 -7.68 18.07 -6.53
N ASN A 202 -6.59 17.31 -6.41
CA ASN A 202 -6.67 15.86 -6.44
C ASN A 202 -7.53 15.33 -5.28
N THR A 203 -8.58 14.59 -5.62
CA THR A 203 -9.48 13.92 -4.66
C THR A 203 -9.17 12.44 -4.48
N ARG A 204 -8.20 11.91 -5.25
CA ARG A 204 -7.78 10.50 -5.22
C ARG A 204 -6.41 10.37 -4.59
N GLU A 205 -6.18 9.29 -3.86
CA GLU A 205 -4.88 9.04 -3.27
C GLU A 205 -3.84 8.67 -4.35
N VAL A 206 -2.65 9.27 -4.26
CA VAL A 206 -1.50 8.99 -5.12
C VAL A 206 -0.43 8.36 -4.24
N PRO A 207 0.16 7.22 -4.63
CA PRO A 207 1.16 6.55 -3.82
C PRO A 207 2.41 7.41 -3.64
N GLU A 208 3.12 7.23 -2.53
CA GLU A 208 4.39 7.91 -2.31
C GLU A 208 5.48 7.41 -3.28
N CYS A 209 6.41 8.29 -3.63
CA CYS A 209 7.53 7.91 -4.48
C CYS A 209 8.49 6.98 -3.72
N PRO A 210 9.05 5.95 -4.38
CA PRO A 210 10.09 5.14 -3.77
C PRO A 210 11.35 6.00 -3.52
N ASP A 211 12.15 5.59 -2.54
CA ASP A 211 13.39 6.29 -2.19
C ASP A 211 14.28 6.55 -3.42
N GLY A 212 14.88 7.74 -3.49
CA GLY A 212 15.82 8.12 -4.55
C GLY A 212 15.20 8.64 -5.85
N VAL A 213 13.88 8.87 -5.89
CA VAL A 213 13.23 9.59 -7.00
C VAL A 213 13.22 11.09 -6.70
N ALA A 214 14.15 11.83 -7.30
CA ALA A 214 14.22 13.30 -7.29
C ALA A 214 14.08 13.87 -8.71
#